data_AF-A0A8T3CXN6-F1
#
_entry.id   AF-A0A8T3CXN6-F1
#
_cell.length_a   1.000
_cell.length_b   1.000
_cell.length_c   1.000
_cell.angle_alpha   90.00
_cell.angle_beta   90.00
_cell.angle_gamma   90.00
#
_symmetry.space_group_name_H-M   'P 1'
#
loop_
_entity.id
_entity.type
_entity.pdbx_description
1 polymer ?
#
loop_
_entity_poly.entity_id
_entity_poly.type
_entity_poly.pdbx_seq_one_letter_code
_entity_poly.pdbx_strand_id
1 'polypeptide(L)'
;MERTRNGNKNKMEEPVCLIENTTSGELQVNQEALDILSSIRQPVVVVSIVGMYRTGKSYLMNRLAGKRSGFSLGSTIQSETKGIWMWCVPHPRKNDHTLVLLDTEGLGDVEKGDPKNDTWIFALAVL
;
A
#
# COMPACT_ATOMS: atom_id res chain seq x y z
N MET A 1 -3.39 -13.70 -39.21
CA MET A 1 -3.02 -14.11 -37.83
C MET A 1 -1.84 -13.27 -37.41
N GLU A 2 -1.84 -12.87 -36.13
CA GLU A 2 -0.65 -12.61 -35.30
C GLU A 2 -0.53 -11.23 -34.64
N ARG A 3 -0.65 -11.29 -33.30
CA ARG A 3 -0.15 -10.40 -32.24
C ARG A 3 -0.85 -9.06 -31.99
N THR A 4 -2.05 -9.17 -31.40
CA THR A 4 -2.51 -8.17 -30.43
C THR A 4 -1.57 -8.20 -29.22
N ARG A 5 -0.75 -7.16 -29.05
CA ARG A 5 0.03 -6.92 -27.83
C ARG A 5 -0.96 -6.72 -26.68
N ASN A 6 -1.18 -7.76 -25.88
CA ASN A 6 -1.87 -7.65 -24.61
C ASN A 6 -0.87 -7.05 -23.59
N GLY A 7 -0.62 -5.74 -23.71
CA GLY A 7 0.20 -5.00 -22.76
C GLY A 7 -0.49 -4.97 -21.40
N ASN A 8 0.25 -5.32 -20.34
CA ASN A 8 -0.14 -5.27 -18.94
C ASN A 8 -0.96 -3.99 -18.63
N LYS A 9 -2.29 -4.11 -18.55
CA LYS A 9 -3.20 -2.97 -18.30
C LYS A 9 -3.31 -2.56 -16.83
N ASN A 10 -2.70 -3.28 -15.89
CA ASN A 10 -2.85 -3.04 -14.46
C ASN A 10 -1.51 -2.72 -13.77
N LYS A 11 -0.62 -2.00 -14.47
CA LYS A 11 0.66 -1.59 -13.89
C LYS A 11 0.55 -0.16 -13.38
N MET A 12 0.39 -0.03 -12.07
CA MET A 12 0.50 1.25 -11.37
C MET A 12 1.98 1.64 -11.28
N GLU A 13 2.32 2.88 -11.65
CA GLU A 13 3.73 3.34 -11.64
C GLU A 13 4.22 3.71 -10.23
N GLU A 14 3.33 4.18 -9.36
CA GLU A 14 3.64 4.60 -7.99
C GLU A 14 2.51 4.23 -7.01
N PRO A 15 2.82 4.00 -5.72
CA PRO A 15 1.78 3.72 -4.73
C PRO A 15 0.80 4.87 -4.54
N VAL A 16 -0.44 4.53 -4.20
CA VAL A 16 -1.53 5.48 -3.91
C VAL A 16 -2.04 5.26 -2.49
N CYS A 17 -2.38 6.33 -1.79
CA CYS A 17 -3.02 6.25 -0.47
C CYS A 17 -4.39 5.58 -0.62
N LEU A 18 -4.63 4.49 0.12
CA LEU A 18 -5.91 3.76 0.12
C LEU A 18 -6.80 4.23 1.27
N ILE A 19 -6.23 4.34 2.46
CA ILE A 19 -6.90 4.85 3.65
C ILE A 19 -6.03 5.96 4.21
N GLU A 20 -6.53 7.17 4.24
CA GLU A 20 -5.87 8.30 4.87
C GLU A 20 -6.17 8.31 6.38
N ASN A 21 -5.15 8.57 7.19
CA ASN A 21 -5.31 8.92 8.60
C ASN A 21 -5.20 10.43 8.71
N THR A 22 -6.35 11.11 8.82
CA THR A 22 -6.43 12.56 8.75
C THR A 22 -5.79 13.22 9.98
N THR A 23 -5.57 14.53 9.92
CA THR A 23 -5.06 15.30 11.06
C THR A 23 -6.01 15.31 12.27
N SER A 24 -7.31 15.03 12.07
CA SER A 24 -8.29 14.82 13.14
C SER A 24 -8.26 13.40 13.73
N GLY A 25 -7.43 12.51 13.18
CA GLY A 25 -7.34 11.11 13.58
C GLY A 25 -8.44 10.22 13.01
N GLU A 26 -9.18 10.68 11.99
CA GLU A 26 -10.21 9.88 11.33
C GLU A 26 -9.60 9.07 10.17
N LEU A 27 -10.09 7.84 9.97
CA LEU A 27 -9.72 7.03 8.83
C LEU A 27 -10.69 7.28 7.68
N GLN A 28 -10.18 7.76 6.54
CA GLN A 28 -10.96 8.06 5.35
C GLN A 28 -10.46 7.26 4.15
N VAL A 29 -11.39 6.67 3.40
CA VAL A 29 -11.03 5.90 2.21
C VAL A 29 -10.81 6.84 1.03
N ASN A 30 -9.72 6.64 0.28
CA ASN A 30 -9.46 7.37 -0.94
C ASN A 30 -10.28 6.77 -2.10
N GLN A 31 -11.16 7.58 -2.69
CA GLN A 31 -12.02 7.13 -3.79
C GLN A 31 -11.25 6.77 -5.06
N GLU A 32 -10.13 7.45 -5.36
CA GLU A 32 -9.29 7.11 -6.51
C GLU A 32 -8.71 5.70 -6.36
N ALA A 33 -8.29 5.34 -5.15
CA ALA A 33 -7.81 4.00 -4.85
C ALA A 33 -8.91 2.94 -5.02
N LEU A 34 -10.15 3.23 -4.61
CA LEU A 34 -11.28 2.34 -4.86
C LEU A 34 -11.57 2.16 -6.35
N ASP A 35 -11.49 3.22 -7.13
CA ASP A 35 -11.72 3.17 -8.58
C ASP A 35 -10.67 2.28 -9.26
N ILE A 36 -9.40 2.41 -8.86
CA ILE A 36 -8.32 1.52 -9.31
C ILE A 36 -8.63 0.07 -8.94
N LEU A 37 -8.96 -0.21 -7.68
CA LEU A 37 -9.26 -1.58 -7.23
C LEU A 37 -10.46 -2.17 -7.98
N SER A 38 -11.51 -1.38 -8.22
CA SER A 38 -12.71 -1.79 -8.95
C SER A 38 -12.44 -2.15 -10.42
N SER A 39 -11.36 -1.60 -11.00
CA SER A 39 -10.95 -1.88 -12.38
C SER A 39 -10.22 -3.22 -12.52
N ILE A 40 -9.72 -3.80 -11.42
CA ILE A 40 -8.97 -5.06 -11.43
C ILE A 40 -9.93 -6.24 -11.65
N ARG A 41 -9.77 -6.92 -12.79
CA ARG A 41 -10.57 -8.12 -13.13
C ARG A 41 -9.87 -9.45 -12.81
N GLN A 42 -8.58 -9.40 -12.52
CA GLN A 42 -7.76 -10.56 -12.20
C GLN A 42 -7.94 -10.96 -10.73
N PRO A 43 -7.75 -12.24 -10.38
CA PRO A 43 -7.57 -12.64 -8.98
C PRO A 43 -6.45 -11.83 -8.33
N VAL A 44 -6.68 -11.42 -7.07
CA VAL A 44 -5.73 -10.62 -6.30
C VAL A 44 -5.00 -11.46 -5.28
N VAL A 45 -3.72 -11.17 -5.09
CA VAL A 45 -2.92 -11.60 -3.94
C VAL A 45 -2.61 -10.34 -3.16
N VAL A 46 -3.06 -10.26 -1.91
CA VAL A 46 -2.80 -9.11 -1.04
C VAL A 46 -1.67 -9.46 -0.09
N VAL A 47 -0.68 -8.58 0.02
CA VAL A 47 0.40 -8.66 1.02
C VAL A 47 0.43 -7.35 1.77
N SER A 48 0.13 -7.38 3.07
CA SER A 48 0.24 -6.24 3.96
C SER A 48 1.48 -6.34 4.84
N ILE A 49 2.00 -5.19 5.26
CA ILE A 49 3.07 -5.11 6.26
C ILE A 49 2.67 -4.13 7.36
N VAL A 50 2.81 -4.56 8.62
CA VAL A 50 2.53 -3.74 9.80
C VAL A 50 3.69 -3.86 10.78
N GLY A 51 3.94 -2.81 11.55
CA GLY A 51 4.96 -2.81 12.58
C GLY A 51 5.37 -1.41 13.00
N MET A 52 6.24 -1.33 14.00
CA MET A 52 6.71 -0.07 14.58
C MET A 52 7.22 0.90 13.51
N TYR A 53 7.06 2.20 13.76
CA TYR A 53 7.63 3.24 12.92
C TYR A 53 9.15 3.03 12.71
N ARG A 54 9.64 3.38 11.51
CA ARG A 54 11.08 3.33 11.13
C ARG A 54 11.78 1.96 11.18
N THR A 55 11.04 0.87 11.02
CA THR A 55 11.58 -0.50 10.94
C THR A 55 11.86 -1.00 9.51
N GLY A 56 11.81 -0.11 8.51
CA GLY A 56 12.12 -0.45 7.11
C GLY A 56 11.00 -1.15 6.33
N LYS A 57 9.74 -1.02 6.78
CA LYS A 57 8.55 -1.61 6.12
C LYS A 57 8.45 -1.23 4.63
N SER A 58 8.38 0.06 4.33
CA SER A 58 8.30 0.60 2.98
C SER A 58 9.47 0.17 2.09
N TYR A 59 10.66 0.03 2.67
CA TYR A 59 11.83 -0.50 1.97
C TYR A 59 11.62 -1.95 1.55
N LEU A 60 11.14 -2.81 2.46
CA LEU A 60 10.83 -4.20 2.15
C LEU A 60 9.72 -4.31 1.09
N MET A 61 8.67 -3.49 1.18
CA MET A 61 7.58 -3.49 0.20
C MET A 61 8.04 -3.06 -1.19
N ASN A 62 8.94 -2.08 -1.31
CA ASN A 62 9.56 -1.73 -2.58
C ASN A 62 10.36 -2.90 -3.18
N ARG A 63 11.06 -3.68 -2.35
CA ARG A 63 11.76 -4.90 -2.80
C ARG A 63 10.79 -5.98 -3.28
N LEU A 64 9.65 -6.17 -2.60
CA LEU A 64 8.60 -7.10 -3.05
C LEU A 64 7.96 -6.67 -4.38
N ALA A 65 7.85 -5.36 -4.62
CA ALA A 65 7.41 -4.81 -5.91
C ALA A 65 8.45 -4.99 -7.04
N GLY A 66 9.66 -5.48 -6.73
CA GLY A 66 10.77 -5.59 -7.68
C GLY A 66 11.36 -4.23 -8.07
N LYS A 67 11.19 -3.20 -7.22
CA LYS A 67 11.58 -1.81 -7.50
C LYS A 67 12.55 -1.28 -6.45
N ARG A 68 13.30 -0.23 -6.81
CA ARG A 68 14.21 0.48 -5.88
C ARG A 68 13.52 1.66 -5.17
N SER A 69 12.45 2.17 -5.76
CA SER A 69 11.62 3.28 -5.29
C SER A 69 10.15 2.92 -5.50
N GLY A 70 9.26 3.65 -4.84
CA GLY A 70 7.82 3.38 -4.81
C GLY A 70 7.26 4.00 -3.54
N PHE A 71 7.02 3.19 -2.52
CA PHE A 71 6.64 3.67 -1.19
C PHE A 71 7.73 4.58 -0.64
N SER A 72 7.31 5.73 -0.11
CA SER A 72 8.20 6.72 0.47
C SER A 72 8.98 6.14 1.64
N LEU A 73 10.30 6.26 1.60
CA LEU A 73 11.20 5.81 2.66
C LEU A 73 11.45 7.00 3.59
N GLY A 74 10.55 7.23 4.55
CA GLY A 74 10.68 8.41 5.44
C GLY A 74 12.06 8.49 6.10
N SER A 75 12.77 9.60 5.87
CA SER A 75 14.09 9.90 6.43
C SER A 75 14.01 10.87 7.63
N THR A 76 12.85 11.49 7.83
CA THR A 76 12.54 12.54 8.82
C THR A 76 11.94 11.95 10.10
N ILE A 77 11.79 12.79 11.12
CA ILE A 77 11.21 12.41 12.44
C ILE A 77 9.69 12.19 12.31
N GLN A 78 9.02 12.89 11.38
CA GLN A 78 7.61 12.72 11.06
C GLN A 78 7.36 11.42 10.29
N SER A 79 6.26 10.73 10.61
CA SER A 79 5.81 9.59 9.79
C SER A 79 5.31 10.10 8.43
N GLU A 80 6.06 9.81 7.37
CA GLU A 80 5.66 10.15 5.99
C GLU A 80 4.45 9.33 5.53
N THR A 81 4.39 8.04 5.88
CA THR A 81 3.25 7.18 5.55
C THR A 81 2.16 7.39 6.60
N LYS A 82 1.15 8.20 6.30
CA LYS A 82 -0.09 8.28 7.10
C LYS A 82 -1.14 7.34 6.53
N GLY A 83 -1.78 6.55 7.38
CA GLY A 83 -2.79 5.56 7.02
C GLY A 83 -2.24 4.31 6.32
N ILE A 84 -2.93 3.84 5.27
CA ILE A 84 -2.59 2.63 4.50
C ILE A 84 -2.41 3.00 3.03
N TRP A 85 -1.27 2.64 2.46
CA TRP A 85 -0.92 2.88 1.07
C TRP A 85 -0.93 1.57 0.30
N MET A 86 -1.42 1.61 -0.94
CA MET A 86 -1.49 0.44 -1.80
C MET A 86 -0.64 0.60 -3.05
N TRP A 87 -0.11 -0.51 -3.56
CA TRP A 87 0.55 -0.56 -4.86
C TRP A 87 0.16 -1.83 -5.61
N CYS A 88 -0.48 -1.67 -6.75
CA CYS A 88 -0.92 -2.77 -7.60
C CYS A 88 0.12 -3.07 -8.69
N VAL A 89 0.71 -4.26 -8.66
CA VAL A 89 1.74 -4.68 -9.62
C VAL A 89 1.43 -6.09 -10.17
N PRO A 90 1.97 -6.48 -11.33
CA PRO A 90 1.86 -7.85 -11.82
C PRO A 90 2.48 -8.85 -10.83
N HIS A 91 1.80 -9.96 -10.55
CA HIS A 91 2.36 -10.97 -9.63
C HIS A 91 3.58 -11.67 -10.27
N PRO A 92 4.73 -11.75 -9.58
CA PRO A 92 6.01 -12.17 -10.19
C PRO A 92 6.07 -13.65 -10.61
N ARG A 93 5.13 -14.49 -10.15
CA ARG A 93 5.07 -15.93 -10.44
C ARG A 93 3.72 -16.42 -10.99
N LYS A 94 2.72 -15.54 -11.10
CA LYS A 94 1.33 -15.89 -11.48
C LYS A 94 0.86 -14.86 -12.50
N ASN A 95 0.96 -15.18 -13.78
CA ASN A 95 0.81 -14.20 -14.87
C ASN A 95 -0.62 -13.62 -15.03
N ASP A 96 -1.60 -14.28 -14.42
CA ASP A 96 -3.02 -13.94 -14.42
C ASP A 96 -3.48 -13.32 -13.09
N HIS A 97 -2.57 -13.00 -12.17
CA HIS A 97 -2.88 -12.39 -10.88
C HIS A 97 -2.30 -10.99 -10.74
N THR A 98 -3.02 -10.14 -10.01
CA THR A 98 -2.50 -8.86 -9.54
C THR A 98 -1.99 -9.02 -8.10
N LEU A 99 -0.77 -8.55 -7.82
CA LEU A 99 -0.24 -8.43 -6.47
C LEU A 99 -0.56 -7.03 -5.94
N VAL A 100 -1.31 -6.97 -4.84
CA VAL A 100 -1.61 -5.73 -4.12
C VAL A 100 -0.75 -5.68 -2.87
N LEU A 101 0.16 -4.72 -2.84
CA LEU A 101 1.07 -4.46 -1.73
C LEU A 101 0.46 -3.37 -0.85
N LEU A 102 0.26 -3.64 0.45
CA LEU A 102 -0.25 -2.67 1.42
C LEU A 102 0.86 -2.31 2.43
N ASP A 103 1.36 -1.08 2.35
CA ASP A 103 2.31 -0.51 3.32
C ASP A 103 1.56 0.37 4.30
N THR A 104 1.72 0.12 5.60
CA THR A 104 1.00 0.88 6.62
C THR A 104 1.89 1.90 7.31
N GLU A 105 1.24 2.92 7.82
CA GLU A 105 1.81 3.80 8.84
C GLU A 105 2.42 2.99 10.00
N GLY A 106 3.49 3.54 10.58
CA GLY A 106 4.16 2.93 11.71
C GLY A 106 3.34 2.99 12.99
N LEU A 107 3.32 1.88 13.73
CA LEU A 107 2.73 1.84 15.07
C LEU A 107 3.64 2.55 16.07
N GLY A 108 3.06 3.12 17.12
CA GLY A 108 3.76 3.71 18.26
C GLY A 108 4.52 4.99 17.92
N ASP A 109 4.10 5.71 16.88
CA ASP A 109 4.62 7.05 16.60
C ASP A 109 4.14 8.01 17.68
N VAL A 110 5.10 8.53 18.44
CA VAL A 110 4.90 9.39 19.62
C VAL A 110 4.20 10.71 19.29
N GLU A 111 4.19 11.14 18.03
CA GLU A 111 3.48 12.35 17.62
C GLU A 111 1.97 12.11 17.41
N LYS A 112 1.49 10.87 17.39
CA LYS A 112 0.09 10.56 17.03
C LYS A 112 -0.95 10.88 18.09
N GLY A 113 -0.57 11.01 19.37
CA GLY A 113 -1.49 11.33 20.47
C GLY A 113 -2.61 10.30 20.77
N ASP A 114 -3.07 9.50 19.80
CA ASP A 114 -4.16 8.52 19.93
C ASP A 114 -3.75 7.09 19.54
N PRO A 115 -3.61 6.16 20.52
CA PRO A 115 -3.28 4.76 20.28
C PRO A 115 -4.41 3.95 19.58
N LYS A 116 -5.62 4.49 19.45
CA LYS A 116 -6.72 3.78 18.76
C LYS A 116 -6.45 3.61 17.27
N ASN A 117 -5.82 4.59 16.62
CA ASN A 117 -5.56 4.54 15.17
C ASN A 117 -4.58 3.42 14.81
N ASP A 118 -3.59 3.16 15.66
CA ASP A 118 -2.67 2.04 15.50
C ASP A 118 -3.39 0.68 15.51
N THR A 119 -4.39 0.54 16.39
CA THR A 119 -5.20 -0.68 16.49
C THR A 119 -6.07 -0.87 15.24
N TRP A 120 -6.69 0.21 14.74
CA TRP A 120 -7.51 0.15 13.53
C TRP A 120 -6.68 -0.14 12.27
N ILE A 121 -5.52 0.52 12.11
CA ILE A 121 -4.61 0.26 10.99
C ILE A 121 -4.14 -1.19 11.01
N PHE A 122 -3.78 -1.72 12.18
CA PHE A 122 -3.41 -3.13 12.32
C PHE A 122 -4.57 -4.05 11.93
N ALA A 123 -5.78 -3.81 12.46
CA ALA A 123 -6.95 -4.64 12.16
C ALA A 123 -7.30 -4.62 10.67
N LEU A 124 -7.33 -3.45 10.03
CA LEU A 124 -7.63 -3.28 8.60
C LEU A 124 -6.58 -3.92 7.69
N ALA A 125 -5.32 -3.99 8.11
CA ALA A 125 -4.27 -4.65 7.34
C ALA A 125 -4.33 -6.19 7.43
N VAL A 126 -4.98 -6.73 8.46
CA VAL A 126 -5.15 -8.17 8.69
C VAL A 126 -6.42 -8.73 8.04
N LEU A 127 -7.50 -7.94 8.01
CA LEU A 127 -8.80 -8.30 7.41
C LEU A 127 -8.75 -8.26 5.87
#